data_AF-A0A3M1EGJ1-F1
#
_entry.id   AF-A0A3M1EGJ1-F1
#
_cell.length_a   1.000
_cell.length_b   1.000
_cell.length_c   1.000
_cell.angle_alpha   90.00
_cell.angle_beta   90.00
_cell.angle_gamma   90.00
#
_symmetry.space_group_name_H-M   'P 1'
#
loop_
_entity.id
_entity.type
_entity.pdbx_description
1 polymer ?
#
loop_
_entity_poly.entity_id
_entity_poly.type
_entity_poly.pdbx_seq_one_letter_code
_entity_poly.pdbx_strand_id
1 'polypeptide(L)'
;KYVLLVGGDTYDYRNYLGQTTVSFIPSLYAPTGDLVQFAPVDPLYADIDDDGVPDLPIGRFPVRTAAELDSLVTKTLLYEARDYKHTAIFAADAFDGRTSFAADSESLIRQLGAGWSVQRAYIDELGVGGARELLLAAVNEGVALTNYVGHSGYANWSFAGLFQLADAATLTNAGRPTVVVQWGCWNTWYVSPSYDTLSAALLLSGDHGAAAVMGASTLTMASSEEALGRLVIPRLTQQGVTIGAAVQAAKAELSATQPDKADVLLGWTILGDPALMIEP
;
A
#
# COMPACT_ATOMS: atom_id res chain seq x y z
N LYS A 1 -7.07 10.67 -17.64
CA LYS A 1 -7.40 11.16 -16.28
C LYS A 1 -6.90 10.16 -15.24
N TYR A 2 -7.29 8.88 -15.30
CA TYR A 2 -6.72 7.78 -14.52
C TYR A 2 -7.30 6.45 -15.05
N VAL A 3 -6.75 5.32 -14.62
CA VAL A 3 -7.20 3.96 -14.94
C VAL A 3 -7.47 3.21 -13.64
N LEU A 4 -8.69 2.69 -13.46
CA LEU A 4 -9.04 1.78 -12.36
C LEU A 4 -9.32 0.40 -12.92
N LEU A 5 -8.51 -0.59 -12.56
CA LEU A 5 -8.73 -1.99 -12.89
C LEU A 5 -9.69 -2.59 -11.85
N VAL A 6 -10.87 -3.04 -12.27
CA VAL A 6 -11.86 -3.67 -11.37
C VAL A 6 -11.88 -5.17 -11.59
N GLY A 7 -11.09 -5.89 -10.80
CA GLY A 7 -10.98 -7.34 -10.87
C GLY A 7 -9.70 -7.86 -10.22
N GLY A 8 -9.82 -8.95 -9.48
CA GLY A 8 -8.70 -9.73 -8.98
C GLY A 8 -7.99 -10.50 -10.08
N ASP A 9 -6.78 -10.96 -9.76
CA ASP A 9 -5.95 -11.79 -10.63
C ASP A 9 -5.40 -13.00 -9.87
N THR A 10 -4.88 -13.99 -10.59
CA THR A 10 -4.10 -15.10 -10.06
C THR A 10 -3.05 -15.51 -11.10
N TYR A 11 -1.82 -15.77 -10.66
CA TYR A 11 -0.80 -16.32 -11.55
C TYR A 11 -1.15 -17.73 -12.05
N ASP A 12 -2.10 -18.42 -11.40
CA ASP A 12 -2.59 -19.75 -11.77
C ASP A 12 -3.97 -19.71 -12.45
N TYR A 13 -4.16 -18.79 -13.41
CA TYR A 13 -5.45 -18.63 -14.12
C TYR A 13 -5.89 -19.87 -14.93
N ARG A 14 -4.99 -20.82 -15.18
CA ARG A 14 -5.32 -22.12 -15.82
C ARG A 14 -5.66 -23.22 -14.81
N ASN A 15 -5.62 -22.91 -13.51
CA ASN A 15 -5.93 -23.80 -12.41
C ASN A 15 -5.09 -25.10 -12.42
N TYR A 16 -3.78 -24.98 -12.61
CA TYR A 16 -2.86 -26.11 -12.52
C TYR A 16 -2.65 -26.56 -11.06
N LEU A 17 -2.90 -25.70 -10.08
CA LEU A 17 -2.77 -26.00 -8.65
C LEU A 17 -4.06 -26.54 -8.02
N GLY A 18 -5.17 -26.58 -8.77
CA GLY A 18 -6.47 -27.04 -8.25
C GLY A 18 -7.16 -26.06 -7.31
N GLN A 19 -6.74 -24.79 -7.30
CA GLN A 19 -7.34 -23.72 -6.48
C GLN A 19 -8.53 -23.07 -7.20
N THR A 20 -9.56 -22.67 -6.46
CA THR A 20 -10.76 -22.01 -7.03
C THR A 20 -10.62 -20.49 -7.17
N THR A 21 -9.40 -19.98 -7.37
CA THR A 21 -9.17 -18.54 -7.56
C THR A 21 -9.43 -18.12 -9.01
N VAL A 22 -10.02 -16.94 -9.18
CA VAL A 22 -10.42 -16.40 -10.49
C VAL A 22 -9.53 -15.22 -10.85
N SER A 23 -9.14 -15.17 -12.13
CA SER A 23 -8.53 -14.01 -12.77
C SER A 23 -9.60 -13.32 -13.64
N PHE A 24 -9.94 -12.09 -13.30
CA PHE A 24 -10.85 -11.24 -14.10
C PHE A 24 -10.08 -10.31 -15.02
N ILE A 25 -9.00 -9.72 -14.50
CA ILE A 25 -8.07 -8.87 -15.24
C ILE A 25 -6.67 -9.37 -14.92
N PRO A 26 -6.03 -10.12 -15.84
CA PRO A 26 -4.64 -10.55 -15.68
C PRO A 26 -3.71 -9.39 -15.34
N SER A 27 -2.56 -9.70 -14.74
CA SER A 27 -1.46 -8.75 -14.53
C SER A 27 -0.40 -8.93 -15.62
N LEU A 28 0.26 -7.85 -15.99
CA LEU A 28 1.55 -7.95 -16.67
C LEU A 28 2.61 -8.39 -15.66
N TYR A 29 3.62 -9.12 -16.12
CA TYR A 29 4.74 -9.56 -15.29
C TYR A 29 6.05 -9.07 -15.87
N ALA A 30 6.91 -8.50 -15.03
CA ALA A 30 8.22 -8.00 -15.42
C ALA A 30 9.27 -8.27 -14.34
N PRO A 31 10.56 -8.28 -14.71
CA PRO A 31 11.63 -8.24 -13.74
C PRO A 31 11.65 -6.90 -13.00
N THR A 32 11.85 -6.92 -11.70
CA THR A 32 11.97 -5.71 -10.86
C THR A 32 13.30 -5.66 -10.12
N GLY A 33 14.27 -6.46 -10.56
CA GLY A 33 15.59 -6.61 -9.97
C GLY A 33 16.17 -8.00 -10.29
N ASP A 34 17.37 -8.28 -9.81
CA ASP A 34 18.07 -9.53 -10.14
C ASP A 34 17.36 -10.79 -9.60
N LEU A 35 16.73 -10.68 -8.42
CA LEU A 35 16.10 -11.80 -7.73
C LEU A 35 14.65 -12.06 -8.18
N VAL A 36 13.92 -11.02 -8.58
CA VAL A 36 12.50 -11.13 -8.92
C VAL A 36 12.31 -10.87 -10.41
N GLN A 37 12.10 -11.96 -11.16
CA GLN A 37 11.96 -11.94 -12.62
C GLN A 37 10.50 -11.81 -13.08
N PHE A 38 9.54 -12.07 -12.19
CA PHE A 38 8.10 -12.07 -12.49
C PHE A 38 7.30 -11.46 -11.33
N ALA A 39 7.37 -10.14 -11.16
CA ALA A 39 6.44 -9.42 -10.28
C ALA A 39 5.22 -8.96 -11.08
N PRO A 40 4.00 -8.95 -10.51
CA PRO A 40 2.85 -8.34 -11.16
C PRO A 40 3.02 -6.81 -11.19
N VAL A 41 2.93 -6.22 -12.37
CA VAL A 41 3.30 -4.82 -12.63
C VAL A 41 2.17 -4.09 -13.35
N ASP A 42 1.10 -3.78 -12.61
CA ASP A 42 0.00 -2.94 -13.12
C ASP A 42 0.45 -1.58 -13.71
N PRO A 43 1.53 -0.92 -13.23
CA PRO A 43 2.01 0.32 -13.84
C PRO A 43 2.20 0.24 -15.36
N LEU A 44 2.59 -0.93 -15.90
CA LEU A 44 2.79 -1.12 -17.35
C LEU A 44 1.50 -1.08 -18.17
N TYR A 45 0.31 -1.20 -17.57
CA TYR A 45 -0.95 -0.96 -18.30
C TYR A 45 -1.15 0.51 -18.65
N ALA A 46 -0.47 1.41 -17.95
CA ALA A 46 -0.57 2.84 -18.12
C ALA A 46 0.71 3.46 -18.70
N ASP A 47 1.71 2.64 -19.07
CA ASP A 47 2.94 3.05 -19.76
C ASP A 47 2.70 2.97 -21.28
N ILE A 48 2.57 4.12 -21.93
CA ILE A 48 2.15 4.24 -23.34
C ILE A 48 3.39 4.42 -24.24
N ASP A 49 4.49 4.93 -23.71
CA ASP A 49 5.73 5.20 -24.45
C ASP A 49 6.88 4.20 -24.16
N ASP A 50 6.64 3.19 -23.32
CA ASP A 50 7.54 2.07 -23.00
C ASP A 50 8.82 2.54 -22.28
N ASP A 51 8.70 3.58 -21.45
CA ASP A 51 9.81 4.14 -20.65
C ASP A 51 9.95 3.52 -19.24
N GLY A 52 9.01 2.65 -18.85
CA GLY A 52 8.97 1.99 -17.55
C GLY A 52 8.26 2.79 -16.45
N VAL A 53 7.53 3.85 -16.82
CA VAL A 53 6.78 4.72 -15.91
C VAL A 53 5.34 4.88 -16.40
N PRO A 54 4.33 4.84 -15.51
CA PRO A 54 2.95 5.06 -15.94
C PRO A 54 2.69 6.51 -16.38
N ASP A 55 2.16 6.71 -17.59
CA ASP A 55 1.67 7.98 -18.15
C ASP A 55 0.31 8.42 -17.59
N LEU A 56 -0.43 7.47 -17.01
CA LEU A 56 -1.70 7.72 -16.34
C LEU A 56 -1.66 7.20 -14.91
N PRO A 57 -2.32 7.91 -13.96
CA PRO A 57 -2.55 7.35 -12.63
C PRO A 57 -3.29 6.02 -12.74
N ILE A 58 -2.81 4.99 -12.08
CA ILE A 58 -3.40 3.65 -12.14
C ILE A 58 -3.53 3.02 -10.76
N GLY A 59 -4.65 2.32 -10.53
CA GLY A 59 -4.90 1.52 -9.35
C GLY A 59 -5.79 0.32 -9.66
N ARG A 60 -5.88 -0.62 -8.73
CA ARG A 60 -6.67 -1.85 -8.87
C ARG A 60 -7.60 -2.06 -7.68
N PHE A 61 -8.85 -2.40 -7.94
CA PHE A 61 -9.72 -3.10 -7.00
C PHE A 61 -9.55 -4.61 -7.21
N PRO A 62 -8.83 -5.33 -6.32
CA PRO A 62 -8.50 -6.75 -6.51
C PRO A 62 -9.67 -7.67 -6.11
N VAL A 63 -10.89 -7.30 -6.48
CA VAL A 63 -12.14 -7.95 -6.06
C VAL A 63 -12.47 -9.14 -6.96
N ARG A 64 -13.02 -10.21 -6.38
CA ARG A 64 -13.46 -11.42 -7.10
C ARG A 64 -14.97 -11.66 -7.03
N THR A 65 -15.69 -10.88 -6.24
CA THR A 65 -17.14 -10.96 -6.08
C THR A 65 -17.79 -9.57 -6.10
N ALA A 66 -19.10 -9.52 -6.40
CA ALA A 66 -19.85 -8.28 -6.32
C ALA A 66 -19.90 -7.71 -4.89
N ALA A 67 -19.96 -8.58 -3.86
CA ALA A 67 -19.99 -8.14 -2.46
C ALA A 67 -18.69 -7.47 -2.03
N GLU A 68 -17.54 -7.98 -2.46
CA GLU A 68 -16.23 -7.33 -2.25
C GLU A 68 -16.16 -5.98 -2.95
N LEU A 69 -16.69 -5.88 -4.18
CA LEU A 69 -16.76 -4.61 -4.90
C LEU A 69 -17.63 -3.58 -4.17
N ASP A 70 -18.83 -3.97 -3.74
CA ASP A 70 -19.76 -3.10 -3.02
C ASP A 70 -19.15 -2.61 -1.70
N SER A 71 -18.47 -3.50 -0.96
CA SER A 71 -17.75 -3.16 0.27
C SER A 71 -16.64 -2.12 0.00
N LEU A 72 -15.80 -2.35 -1.02
CA LEU A 72 -14.66 -1.49 -1.30
C LEU A 72 -15.08 -0.12 -1.84
N VAL A 73 -16.13 -0.06 -2.67
CA VAL A 73 -16.75 1.20 -3.11
C VAL A 73 -17.33 1.95 -1.91
N THR A 74 -18.03 1.26 -1.01
CA THR A 74 -18.60 1.86 0.20
C THR A 74 -17.49 2.49 1.07
N LYS A 75 -16.39 1.77 1.30
CA LYS A 75 -15.24 2.30 2.06
C LYS A 75 -14.58 3.49 1.36
N THR A 76 -14.49 3.47 0.03
CA THR A 76 -13.97 4.60 -0.76
C THR A 76 -14.82 5.85 -0.52
N LEU A 77 -16.14 5.75 -0.64
CA LEU A 77 -17.07 6.88 -0.43
C LEU A 77 -17.07 7.39 1.02
N LEU A 78 -17.01 6.48 2.01
CA LEU A 78 -16.90 6.84 3.42
C LEU A 78 -15.60 7.59 3.72
N TYR A 79 -14.49 7.15 3.11
CA TYR A 79 -13.21 7.85 3.25
C TYR A 79 -13.29 9.27 2.69
N GLU A 80 -13.89 9.48 1.52
CA GLU A 80 -14.02 10.82 0.94
C GLU A 80 -14.87 11.78 1.81
N ALA A 81 -15.89 11.23 2.50
CA ALA A 81 -16.80 12.00 3.35
C ALA A 81 -16.35 12.16 4.82
N ARG A 82 -15.16 11.66 5.18
CA ARG A 82 -14.70 11.57 6.58
C ARG A 82 -14.49 12.92 7.28
N ASP A 83 -14.62 12.90 8.61
CA ASP A 83 -14.35 14.01 9.53
C ASP A 83 -12.97 13.93 10.23
N TYR A 84 -12.31 12.78 10.20
CA TYR A 84 -11.01 12.52 10.85
C TYR A 84 -9.79 12.87 9.97
N LYS A 85 -9.85 14.01 9.24
CA LYS A 85 -8.73 14.50 8.40
C LYS A 85 -7.50 14.89 9.24
N HIS A 86 -6.33 14.98 8.62
CA HIS A 86 -5.05 15.31 9.29
C HIS A 86 -4.69 14.42 10.49
N THR A 87 -5.16 13.17 10.52
CA THR A 87 -4.78 12.19 11.54
C THR A 87 -3.97 11.06 10.91
N ALA A 88 -2.85 10.71 11.53
CA ALA A 88 -2.00 9.62 11.04
C ALA A 88 -1.41 8.77 12.17
N ILE A 89 -1.18 7.50 11.85
CA ILE A 89 -0.34 6.59 12.63
C ILE A 89 0.83 6.16 11.74
N PHE A 90 2.04 6.33 12.24
CA PHE A 90 3.26 5.86 11.59
C PHE A 90 3.84 4.74 12.43
N ALA A 91 3.98 3.56 11.84
CA ALA A 91 4.52 2.37 12.45
C ALA A 91 5.90 2.06 11.84
N ALA A 92 6.82 1.55 12.66
CA ALA A 92 8.16 1.22 12.20
C ALA A 92 8.68 -0.07 12.85
N ASP A 93 9.37 -0.89 12.06
CA ASP A 93 10.08 -2.07 12.55
C ASP A 93 11.32 -1.69 13.38
N ALA A 94 11.91 -2.67 14.06
CA ALA A 94 13.12 -2.47 14.86
C ALA A 94 14.38 -2.30 13.98
N PHE A 95 15.37 -1.58 14.47
CA PHE A 95 16.69 -1.48 13.84
C PHE A 95 17.29 -2.87 13.58
N ASP A 96 17.62 -3.15 12.32
CA ASP A 96 18.06 -4.49 11.88
C ASP A 96 19.59 -4.68 11.85
N GLY A 97 20.34 -3.70 12.38
CA GLY A 97 21.79 -3.65 12.30
C GLY A 97 22.33 -2.84 11.12
N ARG A 98 21.47 -2.40 10.19
CA ARG A 98 21.82 -1.59 9.01
C ARG A 98 20.92 -0.38 8.82
N THR A 99 19.61 -0.57 8.91
CA THR A 99 18.59 0.44 8.64
C THR A 99 17.79 0.74 9.91
N SER A 100 17.65 2.03 10.23
CA SER A 100 16.74 2.48 11.30
C SER A 100 15.41 2.87 10.69
N PHE A 101 14.45 1.95 10.72
CA PHE A 101 13.12 2.20 10.15
C PHE A 101 12.37 3.31 10.89
N ALA A 102 12.62 3.49 12.20
CA ALA A 102 12.11 4.64 12.94
C ALA A 102 12.65 5.97 12.38
N ALA A 103 13.94 6.05 12.04
CA ALA A 103 14.51 7.24 11.43
C ALA A 103 13.96 7.53 10.03
N ASP A 104 13.76 6.48 9.22
CA ASP A 104 13.13 6.59 7.90
C ASP A 104 11.67 7.06 8.03
N SER A 105 10.92 6.49 8.97
CA SER A 105 9.55 6.90 9.28
C SER A 105 9.48 8.37 9.72
N GLU A 106 10.40 8.83 10.58
CA GLU A 106 10.50 10.26 10.93
C GLU A 106 10.87 11.14 9.73
N SER A 107 11.67 10.64 8.78
CA SER A 107 11.96 11.34 7.52
C SER A 107 10.69 11.59 6.70
N LEU A 108 9.81 10.59 6.63
CA LEU A 108 8.52 10.68 5.96
C LEU A 108 7.53 11.60 6.70
N ILE A 109 7.48 11.54 8.03
CA ILE A 109 6.62 12.43 8.85
C ILE A 109 6.93 13.90 8.57
N ARG A 110 8.22 14.25 8.42
CA ARG A 110 8.63 15.63 8.06
C ARG A 110 8.10 16.11 6.71
N GLN A 111 7.66 15.20 5.83
CA GLN A 111 7.09 15.53 4.52
C GLN A 111 5.57 15.77 4.55
N LEU A 112 4.84 15.38 5.62
CA LEU A 112 3.37 15.46 5.66
C LEU A 112 2.82 16.90 5.54
N GLY A 113 3.63 17.89 5.91
CA GLY A 113 3.20 19.29 6.04
C GLY A 113 2.68 19.62 7.45
N ALA A 114 2.31 20.88 7.67
CA ALA A 114 1.80 21.34 8.95
C ALA A 114 0.35 20.87 9.20
N GLY A 115 -0.02 20.70 10.48
CA GLY A 115 -1.40 20.42 10.88
C GLY A 115 -1.73 18.94 11.11
N TRP A 116 -0.86 18.02 10.72
CA TRP A 116 -1.05 16.58 10.98
C TRP A 116 -0.83 16.22 12.45
N SER A 117 -1.81 15.55 13.04
CA SER A 117 -1.68 14.84 14.32
C SER A 117 -1.15 13.43 14.05
N VAL A 118 0.08 13.17 14.48
CA VAL A 118 0.81 11.93 14.16
C VAL A 118 1.14 11.14 15.41
N GLN A 119 0.60 9.93 15.50
CA GLN A 119 0.97 8.90 16.47
C GLN A 119 2.13 8.05 15.92
N ARG A 120 2.97 7.49 16.80
CA ARG A 120 4.17 6.72 16.45
C ARG A 120 4.16 5.36 17.13
N ALA A 121 3.95 4.29 16.35
CA ALA A 121 3.96 2.90 16.80
C ALA A 121 5.27 2.22 16.38
N TYR A 122 6.37 2.62 17.01
CA TYR A 122 7.70 2.14 16.67
C TYR A 122 8.16 1.04 17.64
N ILE A 123 8.72 -0.04 17.10
CA ILE A 123 9.14 -1.19 17.91
C ILE A 123 10.33 -0.84 18.81
N ASP A 124 11.28 -0.02 18.34
CA ASP A 124 12.48 0.34 19.11
C ASP A 124 12.14 1.13 20.40
N GLU A 125 11.05 1.92 20.39
CA GLU A 125 10.63 2.76 21.52
C GLU A 125 9.61 2.07 22.43
N LEU A 126 8.65 1.32 21.87
CA LEU A 126 7.52 0.76 22.62
C LEU A 126 7.64 -0.74 22.89
N GLY A 127 8.60 -1.40 22.24
CA GLY A 127 8.58 -2.85 22.07
C GLY A 127 7.43 -3.30 21.16
N VAL A 128 7.51 -4.54 20.66
CA VAL A 128 6.53 -5.06 19.69
C VAL A 128 5.09 -5.06 20.23
N GLY A 129 4.90 -5.40 21.52
CA GLY A 129 3.58 -5.43 22.15
C GLY A 129 2.92 -4.05 22.23
N GLY A 130 3.67 -3.05 22.71
CA GLY A 130 3.16 -1.68 22.84
C GLY A 130 2.94 -1.00 21.48
N ALA A 131 3.84 -1.21 20.53
CA ALA A 131 3.69 -0.70 19.17
C ALA A 131 2.45 -1.31 18.48
N ARG A 132 2.23 -2.61 18.62
CA ARG A 132 1.05 -3.30 18.08
C ARG A 132 -0.24 -2.77 18.70
N GLU A 133 -0.29 -2.66 20.03
CA GLU A 133 -1.47 -2.15 20.74
C GLU A 133 -1.83 -0.74 20.27
N LEU A 134 -0.85 0.16 20.20
CA LEU A 134 -1.04 1.53 19.72
C LEU A 134 -1.50 1.59 18.26
N LEU A 135 -0.89 0.78 17.38
CA LEU A 135 -1.26 0.72 15.96
C LEU A 135 -2.72 0.28 15.79
N LEU A 136 -3.11 -0.83 16.42
CA LEU A 136 -4.47 -1.37 16.31
C LEU A 136 -5.50 -0.40 16.92
N ALA A 137 -5.18 0.19 18.08
CA ALA A 137 -6.04 1.19 18.70
C ALA A 137 -6.25 2.40 17.79
N ALA A 138 -5.19 2.97 17.21
CA ALA A 138 -5.28 4.12 16.33
C ALA A 138 -6.08 3.82 15.05
N VAL A 139 -5.88 2.66 14.43
CA VAL A 139 -6.67 2.25 13.26
C VAL A 139 -8.15 2.09 13.63
N ASN A 140 -8.45 1.41 14.75
CA ASN A 140 -9.82 1.23 15.25
C ASN A 140 -10.51 2.55 15.64
N GLU A 141 -9.75 3.50 16.17
CA GLU A 141 -10.21 4.87 16.44
C GLU A 141 -10.31 5.73 15.16
N GLY A 142 -10.01 5.21 13.97
CA GLY A 142 -10.14 5.92 12.71
C GLY A 142 -9.10 7.02 12.49
N VAL A 143 -8.06 6.69 11.75
CA VAL A 143 -7.03 7.62 11.24
C VAL A 143 -7.12 7.76 9.73
N ALA A 144 -6.79 8.92 9.19
CA ALA A 144 -6.83 9.15 7.74
C ALA A 144 -5.69 8.45 7.01
N LEU A 145 -4.50 8.39 7.62
CA LEU A 145 -3.30 7.81 7.02
C LEU A 145 -2.64 6.82 7.98
N THR A 146 -2.48 5.58 7.55
CA THR A 146 -1.69 4.55 8.23
C THR A 146 -0.44 4.29 7.41
N ASN A 147 0.73 4.55 7.99
CA ASN A 147 2.01 4.35 7.32
C ASN A 147 2.84 3.30 8.06
N TYR A 148 3.53 2.43 7.33
CA TYR A 148 4.47 1.47 7.88
C TYR A 148 5.79 1.49 7.13
N VAL A 149 6.91 1.46 7.87
CA VAL A 149 8.27 1.27 7.31
C VAL A 149 8.95 0.09 8.00
N GLY A 150 9.41 -0.90 7.23
CA GLY A 150 10.19 -2.01 7.78
C GLY A 150 10.08 -3.32 7.01
N HIS A 151 10.52 -4.41 7.63
CA HIS A 151 10.41 -5.72 7.01
C HIS A 151 8.96 -6.18 6.93
N SER A 152 8.55 -6.71 5.79
CA SER A 152 7.22 -7.31 5.66
C SER A 152 7.27 -8.57 4.81
N GLY A 153 6.20 -9.34 4.94
CA GLY A 153 5.88 -10.44 4.04
C GLY A 153 4.47 -10.30 3.51
N TYR A 154 4.00 -11.37 2.88
CA TYR A 154 2.64 -11.43 2.33
C TYR A 154 1.55 -11.15 3.38
N ALA A 155 1.76 -11.57 4.63
CA ALA A 155 0.72 -11.62 5.67
C ALA A 155 1.05 -10.81 6.94
N ASN A 156 2.14 -10.02 6.94
CA ASN A 156 2.58 -9.32 8.15
C ASN A 156 3.46 -8.09 7.90
N TRP A 157 3.37 -7.13 8.81
CA TRP A 157 4.38 -6.12 9.10
C TRP A 157 5.24 -6.56 10.28
N SER A 158 6.57 -6.42 10.12
CA SER A 158 7.63 -6.93 10.98
C SER A 158 7.59 -8.45 11.16
N PHE A 159 8.75 -9.10 11.09
CA PHE A 159 8.86 -10.52 11.47
C PHE A 159 8.73 -10.74 12.99
N ALA A 160 8.73 -9.67 13.79
CA ALA A 160 8.39 -9.73 15.21
C ALA A 160 6.87 -9.79 15.47
N GLY A 161 6.04 -9.56 14.45
CA GLY A 161 4.57 -9.64 14.55
C GLY A 161 3.91 -8.32 14.97
N LEU A 162 4.26 -7.21 14.32
CA LEU A 162 3.68 -5.89 14.61
C LEU A 162 2.22 -5.80 14.15
N PHE A 163 1.91 -6.30 12.95
CA PHE A 163 0.56 -6.33 12.41
C PHE A 163 0.42 -7.53 11.47
N GLN A 164 -0.63 -8.33 11.63
CA GLN A 164 -0.79 -9.59 10.91
C GLN A 164 -2.15 -9.67 10.20
N LEU A 165 -2.25 -10.57 9.22
CA LEU A 165 -3.51 -10.87 8.51
C LEU A 165 -4.71 -11.05 9.46
N ALA A 166 -4.53 -11.78 10.56
CA ALA A 166 -5.57 -12.03 11.54
C ALA A 166 -6.02 -10.76 12.29
N ASP A 167 -5.12 -9.79 12.50
CA ASP A 167 -5.48 -8.51 13.10
C ASP A 167 -6.33 -7.69 12.13
N ALA A 168 -5.93 -7.62 10.86
CA ALA A 168 -6.66 -6.88 9.83
C ALA A 168 -8.11 -7.38 9.70
N ALA A 169 -8.32 -8.69 9.77
CA ALA A 169 -9.65 -9.32 9.70
C ALA A 169 -10.53 -9.09 10.95
N THR A 170 -9.97 -8.50 12.02
CA THR A 170 -10.69 -8.24 13.29
C THR A 170 -10.67 -6.77 13.69
N LEU A 171 -10.23 -5.87 12.78
CA LEU A 171 -10.35 -4.44 13.00
C LEU A 171 -11.81 -4.03 13.19
N THR A 172 -12.02 -2.99 13.98
CA THR A 172 -13.34 -2.50 14.38
C THR A 172 -13.63 -1.09 13.85
N ASN A 173 -12.81 -0.58 12.93
CA ASN A 173 -12.95 0.75 12.31
C ASN A 173 -14.04 0.82 11.22
N ALA A 174 -15.16 0.11 11.41
CA ALA A 174 -16.30 0.18 10.51
C ALA A 174 -16.79 1.63 10.37
N GLY A 175 -17.05 2.07 9.14
CA GLY A 175 -17.41 3.46 8.86
C GLY A 175 -16.25 4.46 8.86
N ARG A 176 -15.04 4.04 9.27
CA ARG A 176 -13.85 4.90 9.40
C ARG A 176 -12.62 4.26 8.74
N PRO A 177 -12.68 3.96 7.43
CA PRO A 177 -11.56 3.35 6.72
C PRO A 177 -10.33 4.28 6.70
N THR A 178 -9.15 3.71 6.59
CA THR A 178 -7.87 4.44 6.44
C THR A 178 -7.31 4.28 5.02
N VAL A 179 -6.40 5.16 4.61
CA VAL A 179 -5.48 4.91 3.49
C VAL A 179 -4.18 4.36 4.06
N VAL A 180 -3.72 3.23 3.55
CA VAL A 180 -2.52 2.54 4.04
C VAL A 180 -1.37 2.70 3.05
N VAL A 181 -0.20 3.11 3.54
CA VAL A 181 1.05 3.21 2.76
C VAL A 181 2.11 2.34 3.43
N GLN A 182 2.66 1.37 2.69
CA GLN A 182 3.58 0.37 3.22
C GLN A 182 4.91 0.44 2.48
N TRP A 183 6.00 0.58 3.24
CA TRP A 183 7.38 0.56 2.78
C TRP A 183 8.03 -0.70 3.34
N GLY A 184 7.98 -1.76 2.52
CA GLY A 184 8.43 -3.10 2.83
C GLY A 184 8.00 -4.07 1.74
N CYS A 185 8.66 -5.22 1.65
CA CYS A 185 8.43 -6.19 0.58
C CYS A 185 7.07 -6.91 0.64
N TRP A 186 6.58 -7.35 -0.52
CA TRP A 186 5.49 -8.36 -0.69
C TRP A 186 4.09 -8.05 -0.17
N ASN A 187 3.88 -6.92 0.49
CA ASN A 187 2.62 -6.62 1.15
C ASN A 187 1.44 -6.45 0.17
N THR A 188 1.67 -6.09 -1.09
CA THR A 188 0.64 -6.00 -2.16
C THR A 188 0.71 -7.12 -3.21
N TRP A 189 1.24 -8.31 -2.87
CA TRP A 189 1.23 -9.48 -3.78
C TRP A 189 -0.18 -10.07 -3.99
N TYR A 190 -1.01 -9.41 -4.81
CA TYR A 190 -2.43 -9.73 -4.95
C TYR A 190 -2.75 -10.95 -5.85
N VAL A 191 -1.73 -11.54 -6.47
CA VAL A 191 -1.87 -12.59 -7.51
C VAL A 191 -1.75 -14.03 -6.96
N SER A 192 -1.65 -14.21 -5.65
CA SER A 192 -1.53 -15.55 -5.06
C SER A 192 -2.83 -16.37 -5.21
N PRO A 193 -2.78 -17.61 -5.72
CA PRO A 193 -3.92 -18.52 -5.75
C PRO A 193 -4.19 -19.21 -4.41
N SER A 194 -3.25 -19.13 -3.45
CA SER A 194 -3.22 -20.02 -2.29
C SER A 194 -3.46 -19.31 -0.95
N TYR A 195 -3.39 -17.99 -0.93
CA TYR A 195 -3.56 -17.21 0.30
C TYR A 195 -3.90 -15.76 -0.03
N ASP A 196 -4.62 -15.12 0.89
CA ASP A 196 -4.80 -13.68 0.90
C ASP A 196 -3.61 -12.99 1.58
N THR A 197 -3.28 -11.79 1.09
CA THR A 197 -2.26 -10.93 1.71
C THR A 197 -2.86 -10.06 2.80
N LEU A 198 -2.00 -9.44 3.61
CA LEU A 198 -2.40 -8.41 4.56
C LEU A 198 -3.16 -7.27 3.86
N SER A 199 -2.72 -6.86 2.66
CA SER A 199 -3.43 -5.86 1.87
C SER A 199 -4.81 -6.34 1.43
N ALA A 200 -4.96 -7.62 1.06
CA ALA A 200 -6.27 -8.19 0.74
C ALA A 200 -7.20 -8.20 1.96
N ALA A 201 -6.72 -8.57 3.15
CA ALA A 201 -7.52 -8.51 4.38
C ALA A 201 -7.94 -7.07 4.73
N LEU A 202 -7.01 -6.10 4.66
CA LEU A 202 -7.32 -4.69 4.86
C LEU A 202 -8.40 -4.19 3.90
N LEU A 203 -8.41 -4.66 2.65
CA LEU A 203 -9.35 -4.21 1.62
C LEU A 203 -10.67 -4.97 1.62
N LEU A 204 -10.68 -6.28 1.92
CA LEU A 204 -11.77 -7.18 1.56
C LEU A 204 -12.46 -7.85 2.76
N SER A 205 -12.02 -7.62 4.00
CA SER A 205 -12.63 -8.23 5.21
C SER A 205 -13.98 -7.63 5.63
N GLY A 206 -14.66 -6.85 4.78
CA GLY A 206 -16.00 -6.31 5.04
C GLY A 206 -16.02 -4.78 5.17
N ASP A 207 -16.66 -4.26 6.20
CA ASP A 207 -16.89 -2.82 6.38
C ASP A 207 -15.75 -2.07 7.12
N HIS A 208 -14.72 -2.79 7.54
CA HIS A 208 -13.54 -2.29 8.25
C HIS A 208 -12.27 -2.34 7.39
N GLY A 209 -11.15 -1.89 7.97
CA GLY A 209 -9.85 -1.85 7.32
C GLY A 209 -9.64 -0.59 6.49
N ALA A 210 -9.22 -0.74 5.25
CA ALA A 210 -8.72 0.33 4.39
C ALA A 210 -9.64 0.64 3.22
N ALA A 211 -9.61 1.90 2.76
CA ALA A 211 -10.20 2.34 1.49
C ALA A 211 -9.21 2.17 0.32
N ALA A 212 -7.91 2.29 0.59
CA ALA A 212 -6.85 2.00 -0.36
C ALA A 212 -5.61 1.51 0.39
N VAL A 213 -4.84 0.63 -0.25
CA VAL A 213 -3.58 0.11 0.26
C VAL A 213 -2.52 0.23 -0.82
N MET A 214 -1.40 0.86 -0.50
CA MET A 214 -0.27 1.04 -1.40
C MET A 214 0.98 0.37 -0.83
N GLY A 215 1.80 -0.21 -1.68
CA GLY A 215 2.97 -0.97 -1.24
C GLY A 215 3.63 -1.77 -2.36
N ALA A 216 4.52 -2.68 -1.99
CA ALA A 216 5.32 -3.46 -2.93
C ALA A 216 4.73 -4.85 -3.18
N SER A 217 4.67 -5.22 -4.45
CA SER A 217 4.35 -6.56 -4.95
C SER A 217 5.63 -7.37 -5.23
N THR A 218 6.77 -6.95 -4.68
CA THR A 218 8.07 -7.54 -4.98
C THR A 218 9.03 -7.41 -3.80
N LEU A 219 10.25 -7.90 -3.96
CA LEU A 219 11.39 -7.52 -3.13
C LEU A 219 11.84 -6.11 -3.48
N THR A 220 12.05 -5.31 -2.44
CA THR A 220 12.45 -3.92 -2.54
C THR A 220 13.73 -3.67 -1.76
N MET A 221 14.50 -2.69 -2.20
CA MET A 221 15.62 -2.15 -1.45
C MET A 221 15.11 -1.02 -0.54
N ALA A 222 15.52 -1.00 0.73
CA ALA A 222 15.13 0.06 1.66
C ALA A 222 15.45 1.47 1.11
N SER A 223 16.59 1.63 0.43
CA SER A 223 16.97 2.90 -0.20
C SER A 223 16.12 3.28 -1.42
N SER A 224 15.53 2.32 -2.12
CA SER A 224 14.55 2.59 -3.19
C SER A 224 13.22 3.04 -2.60
N GLU A 225 12.77 2.40 -1.53
CA GLU A 225 11.53 2.78 -0.83
C GLU A 225 11.65 4.14 -0.16
N GLU A 226 12.78 4.46 0.48
CA GLU A 226 13.03 5.79 1.04
C GLU A 226 12.99 6.87 -0.07
N ALA A 227 13.65 6.61 -1.20
CA ALA A 227 13.69 7.53 -2.33
C ALA A 227 12.29 7.81 -2.89
N LEU A 228 11.49 6.76 -3.12
CA LEU A 228 10.11 6.92 -3.60
C LEU A 228 9.23 7.57 -2.52
N GLY A 229 9.32 7.14 -1.26
CA GLY A 229 8.49 7.63 -0.16
C GLY A 229 8.65 9.11 0.09
N ARG A 230 9.87 9.64 -0.01
CA ARG A 230 10.13 11.09 0.10
C ARG A 230 9.48 11.90 -1.02
N LEU A 231 9.20 11.30 -2.17
CA LEU A 231 8.50 11.94 -3.29
C LEU A 231 6.98 11.76 -3.20
N VAL A 232 6.51 10.61 -2.70
CA VAL A 232 5.09 10.25 -2.60
C VAL A 232 4.40 10.97 -1.44
N ILE A 233 4.95 10.92 -0.23
CA ILE A 233 4.28 11.46 0.97
C ILE A 233 3.87 12.93 0.86
N PRO A 234 4.75 13.87 0.45
CA PRO A 234 4.35 15.28 0.35
C PRO A 234 3.30 15.53 -0.73
N ARG A 235 3.24 14.69 -1.78
CA ARG A 235 2.22 14.76 -2.82
C ARG A 235 0.88 14.18 -2.36
N LEU A 236 0.92 13.11 -1.58
CA LEU A 236 -0.27 12.48 -0.99
C LEU A 236 -1.03 13.43 -0.07
N THR A 237 -0.32 14.27 0.68
CA THR A 237 -0.91 15.25 1.60
C THR A 237 -1.09 16.64 0.99
N GLN A 238 -0.85 16.79 -0.32
CA GLN A 238 -1.12 18.03 -1.02
C GLN A 238 -2.62 18.15 -1.32
N GLN A 239 -3.20 19.30 -1.01
CA GLN A 239 -4.62 19.57 -1.26
C GLN A 239 -4.98 19.40 -2.75
N GLY A 240 -6.08 18.69 -3.01
CA GLY A 240 -6.63 18.40 -4.34
C GLY A 240 -5.86 17.35 -5.14
N VAL A 241 -4.85 16.69 -4.55
CA VAL A 241 -4.06 15.67 -5.24
C VAL A 241 -4.60 14.28 -4.94
N THR A 242 -4.96 13.56 -5.98
CA THR A 242 -5.39 12.15 -5.91
C THR A 242 -4.19 11.24 -5.61
N ILE A 243 -4.40 10.11 -4.92
CA ILE A 243 -3.32 9.17 -4.61
C ILE A 243 -2.61 8.64 -5.86
N GLY A 244 -3.34 8.43 -6.96
CA GLY A 244 -2.78 7.98 -8.22
C GLY A 244 -1.84 9.04 -8.82
N ALA A 245 -2.28 10.30 -8.89
CA ALA A 245 -1.44 11.39 -9.41
C ALA A 245 -0.18 11.61 -8.55
N ALA A 246 -0.30 11.47 -7.22
CA ALA A 246 0.84 11.55 -6.32
C ALA A 246 1.91 10.49 -6.63
N VAL A 247 1.49 9.23 -6.76
CA VAL A 247 2.39 8.10 -7.05
C VAL A 247 2.96 8.20 -8.45
N GLN A 248 2.14 8.54 -9.45
CA GLN A 248 2.58 8.71 -10.82
C GLN A 248 3.68 9.78 -10.93
N ALA A 249 3.43 10.98 -10.40
CA ALA A 249 4.39 12.08 -10.45
C ALA A 249 5.68 11.75 -9.68
N ALA A 250 5.58 11.03 -8.56
CA ALA A 250 6.74 10.58 -7.81
C ALA A 250 7.59 9.58 -8.59
N LYS A 251 6.97 8.63 -9.31
CA LYS A 251 7.69 7.68 -10.18
C LYS A 251 8.34 8.38 -11.37
N ALA A 252 7.65 9.33 -11.99
CA ALA A 252 8.23 10.13 -13.07
C ALA A 252 9.46 10.93 -12.61
N GLU A 253 9.40 11.59 -11.45
CA GLU A 253 10.58 12.28 -10.90
C GLU A 253 11.71 11.32 -10.51
N LEU A 254 11.37 10.18 -9.92
CA LEU A 254 12.36 9.18 -9.53
C LEU A 254 13.09 8.60 -10.74
N SER A 255 12.35 8.20 -11.78
CA SER A 255 12.92 7.61 -13.00
C SER A 255 13.89 8.56 -13.72
N ALA A 256 13.62 9.87 -13.69
CA ALA A 256 14.49 10.88 -14.30
C ALA A 256 15.87 10.98 -13.63
N THR A 257 16.01 10.54 -12.37
CA THR A 257 17.25 10.64 -11.60
C THR A 257 17.86 9.30 -11.23
N GLN A 258 17.03 8.26 -11.07
CA GLN A 258 17.38 6.92 -10.58
C GLN A 258 16.54 5.86 -11.33
N PRO A 259 16.72 5.72 -12.67
CA PRO A 259 15.93 4.81 -13.50
C PRO A 259 16.18 3.32 -13.19
N ASP A 260 17.23 3.00 -12.45
CA ASP A 260 17.60 1.64 -12.06
C ASP A 260 16.72 1.05 -10.92
N LYS A 261 15.87 1.87 -10.30
CA LYS A 261 14.99 1.48 -9.19
C LYS A 261 13.69 0.80 -9.65
N ALA A 262 13.82 -0.21 -10.51
CA ALA A 262 12.69 -0.97 -11.06
C ALA A 262 11.80 -1.62 -9.99
N ASP A 263 12.38 -1.95 -8.82
CA ASP A 263 11.68 -2.49 -7.66
C ASP A 263 10.52 -1.59 -7.20
N VAL A 264 10.72 -0.28 -7.18
CA VAL A 264 9.68 0.69 -6.78
C VAL A 264 8.99 1.37 -7.97
N LEU A 265 9.66 1.52 -9.11
CA LEU A 265 9.05 2.08 -10.33
C LEU A 265 7.98 1.15 -10.89
N LEU A 266 8.24 -0.16 -10.96
CA LEU A 266 7.30 -1.16 -11.47
C LEU A 266 6.61 -1.95 -10.35
N GLY A 267 7.36 -2.35 -9.32
CA GLY A 267 6.88 -3.26 -8.29
C GLY A 267 6.02 -2.63 -7.20
N TRP A 268 5.91 -1.30 -7.13
CA TRP A 268 5.07 -0.59 -6.16
C TRP A 268 3.74 -0.18 -6.78
N THR A 269 2.61 -0.56 -6.16
CA THR A 269 1.27 -0.42 -6.76
C THR A 269 0.24 0.18 -5.81
N ILE A 270 -0.90 0.61 -6.37
CA ILE A 270 -2.09 1.07 -5.64
C ILE A 270 -3.17 0.00 -5.75
N LEU A 271 -3.53 -0.61 -4.61
CA LEU A 271 -4.73 -1.41 -4.47
C LEU A 271 -5.84 -0.53 -3.88
N GLY A 272 -6.63 0.09 -4.74
CA GLY A 272 -7.63 1.10 -4.39
C GLY A 272 -8.01 1.98 -5.58
N ASP A 273 -8.89 2.95 -5.35
CA ASP A 273 -9.27 3.93 -6.36
C ASP A 273 -8.15 4.98 -6.52
N PRO A 274 -7.49 5.08 -7.68
CA PRO A 274 -6.42 6.07 -7.89
C PRO A 274 -6.92 7.52 -7.84
N ALA A 275 -8.24 7.77 -7.93
CA ALA A 275 -8.84 9.09 -7.84
C ALA A 275 -9.09 9.55 -6.39
N LEU A 276 -8.95 8.67 -5.40
CA LEU A 276 -9.16 9.00 -3.98
C LEU A 276 -8.18 10.09 -3.53
N MET A 277 -8.64 11.00 -2.67
CA MET A 277 -7.83 12.10 -2.11
C MET A 277 -7.71 11.97 -0.59
N ILE A 278 -6.47 12.07 -0.11
CA ILE A 278 -6.21 12.23 1.32
C ILE A 278 -6.49 13.69 1.73
N GLU A 279 -6.22 14.68 0.89
CA GLU A 279 -6.58 16.07 1.17
C GLU A 279 -7.47 16.61 0.03
N PRO A 280 -8.80 16.41 0.08
CA PRO A 280 -9.71 16.91 -0.96
C PRO A 280 -9.88 18.43 -0.94
#